data_AF-A0A257J7H4-F1
#
_entry.id   AF-A0A257J7H4-F1
#
_cell.length_a   1.000
_cell.length_b   1.000
_cell.length_c   1.000
_cell.angle_alpha   90.00
_cell.angle_beta   90.00
_cell.angle_gamma   90.00
#
_symmetry.space_group_name_H-M   'P 1'
#
loop_
_entity.id
_entity.type
_entity.pdbx_description
1 polymer ?
#
loop_
_entity_poly.entity_id
_entity_poly.type
_entity_poly.pdbx_seq_one_letter_code
_entity_poly.pdbx_strand_id
1 'polypeptide(L)'
;MNQRARVFYGPTRAMWADAQIVDLSKSGAKLMVPEIYPLSPRFLVLQIRGGVVYEVRLRWRRGDLAGLAIEGRREIEGSSDQDLIALEPTWRALAAMS
;
A
#
# COMPACT_ATOMS: atom_id res chain seq x y z
N MET A 1 15.80 2.42 -5.77
CA MET A 1 14.87 2.70 -6.87
C MET A 1 13.46 2.67 -6.29
N ASN A 2 12.61 3.66 -6.60
CA ASN A 2 11.25 3.71 -6.07
C ASN A 2 10.44 2.51 -6.56
N GLN A 3 9.64 1.91 -5.68
CA GLN A 3 8.80 0.76 -6.02
C GLN A 3 7.36 1.22 -6.27
N ARG A 4 6.75 0.78 -7.37
CA ARG A 4 5.34 1.08 -7.63
C ARG A 4 4.46 0.43 -6.57
N ALA A 5 3.48 1.17 -6.10
CA ALA A 5 2.53 0.72 -5.11
C ALA A 5 1.13 1.24 -5.40
N ARG A 6 0.15 0.64 -4.74
CA ARG A 6 -1.22 1.16 -4.66
C ARG A 6 -1.65 1.19 -3.20
N VAL A 7 -2.26 2.28 -2.78
CA VAL A 7 -2.84 2.41 -1.44
C VAL A 7 -4.33 2.11 -1.49
N PHE A 8 -4.86 1.45 -0.47
CA PHE A 8 -6.30 1.19 -0.30
C PHE A 8 -6.77 1.76 1.03
N TYR A 9 -7.70 2.70 1.01
CA TYR A 9 -8.08 3.53 2.16
C TYR A 9 -9.60 3.77 2.23
N GLY A 10 -10.04 4.42 3.31
CA GLY A 10 -11.46 4.62 3.62
C GLY A 10 -12.08 3.50 4.45
N PRO A 11 -13.34 3.66 4.89
CA PRO A 11 -14.01 2.76 5.83
C PRO A 11 -14.06 1.29 5.39
N THR A 12 -14.16 1.05 4.08
CA THR A 12 -14.23 -0.30 3.48
C THR A 12 -13.01 -0.62 2.61
N ARG A 13 -11.96 0.24 2.63
CA ARG A 13 -10.79 0.13 1.73
C ARG A 13 -11.14 0.14 0.23
N ALA A 14 -12.34 0.61 -0.12
CA ALA A 14 -12.83 0.68 -1.51
C ALA A 14 -12.20 1.82 -2.32
N MET A 15 -11.63 2.84 -1.65
CA MET A 15 -10.90 3.90 -2.33
C MET A 15 -9.45 3.49 -2.53
N TRP A 16 -8.87 3.89 -3.66
CA TRP A 16 -7.48 3.59 -3.97
C TRP A 16 -6.79 4.76 -4.67
N ALA A 17 -5.46 4.81 -4.54
CA ALA A 17 -4.62 5.74 -5.27
C ALA A 17 -3.29 5.09 -5.65
N ASP A 18 -2.76 5.47 -6.80
CA ASP A 18 -1.41 5.07 -7.20
C ASP A 18 -0.38 5.81 -6.35
N ALA A 19 0.68 5.09 -6.00
CA ALA A 19 1.72 5.56 -5.11
C ALA A 19 3.09 4.96 -5.48
N GLN A 20 4.13 5.47 -4.82
CA GLN A 20 5.46 4.88 -4.86
C GLN A 20 5.99 4.70 -3.44
N ILE A 21 6.56 3.54 -3.15
CA ILE A 21 7.40 3.33 -1.97
C ILE A 21 8.78 3.89 -2.30
N VAL A 22 9.13 5.00 -1.67
CA VAL A 22 10.41 5.69 -1.90
C VAL A 22 11.50 5.22 -0.94
N ASP A 23 11.10 4.78 0.25
CA ASP A 23 11.98 4.18 1.26
C ASP A 23 11.20 3.14 2.06
N LEU A 24 11.86 2.04 2.43
CA LEU A 24 11.24 0.91 3.11
C LEU A 24 12.21 0.32 4.13
N SER A 25 11.72 0.14 5.35
CA SER A 25 12.42 -0.54 6.44
C SER A 25 11.52 -1.62 7.04
N LYS A 26 12.01 -2.31 8.09
CA LYS A 26 11.22 -3.30 8.81
C LYS A 26 9.99 -2.72 9.50
N SER A 27 10.07 -1.49 10.01
CA SER A 27 9.04 -0.88 10.87
C SER A 27 8.38 0.37 10.27
N GLY A 28 8.84 0.84 9.11
CA GLY A 28 8.30 2.03 8.50
C GLY A 28 8.56 2.10 7.00
N ALA A 29 7.79 2.96 6.35
CA ALA A 29 7.92 3.25 4.94
C ALA A 29 7.73 4.74 4.70
N LYS A 30 8.34 5.25 3.63
CA LYS A 30 8.01 6.54 3.06
C LYS A 30 7.30 6.31 1.73
N LEU A 31 6.13 6.91 1.59
CA LEU A 31 5.34 6.90 0.37
C LEU A 31 5.38 8.26 -0.31
N MET A 32 5.34 8.22 -1.64
CA MET A 32 4.92 9.32 -2.48
C MET A 32 3.53 9.00 -3.04
N VAL A 33 2.55 9.86 -2.73
CA VAL A 33 1.14 9.72 -3.11
C VAL A 33 0.51 11.11 -3.16
N PRO A 34 -0.20 11.48 -4.24
CA PRO A 34 -0.70 12.84 -4.42
C PRO A 34 -1.51 13.36 -3.22
N GLU A 35 -1.24 14.60 -2.78
CA GLU A 35 -1.84 15.22 -1.59
C GLU A 35 -3.38 15.22 -1.63
N ILE A 36 -3.96 15.31 -2.82
CA ILE A 36 -5.41 15.31 -3.06
C ILE A 36 -6.13 14.07 -2.49
N TYR A 37 -5.44 12.93 -2.32
CA TYR A 37 -6.05 11.73 -1.75
C TYR A 37 -6.01 11.78 -0.22
N PRO A 38 -7.16 11.87 0.48
CA PRO A 38 -7.20 11.97 1.93
C PRO A 38 -6.99 10.59 2.58
N LEU A 39 -5.73 10.20 2.78
CA LEU A 39 -5.39 8.92 3.37
C LEU A 39 -5.98 8.79 4.78
N SER A 40 -6.58 7.64 5.06
CA SER A 40 -7.08 7.30 6.39
C SER A 40 -5.93 7.14 7.38
N PRO A 41 -6.15 7.28 8.72
CA PRO A 41 -5.11 7.05 9.71
C PRO A 41 -4.47 5.67 9.65
N ARG A 42 -5.26 4.67 9.22
CA ARG A 42 -4.81 3.31 8.89
C ARG A 42 -5.30 2.91 7.52
N PHE A 43 -4.44 2.26 6.75
CA PHE A 43 -4.74 1.84 5.39
C PHE A 43 -3.79 0.71 4.96
N LEU A 44 -4.00 0.18 3.74
CA LEU A 44 -3.12 -0.84 3.16
C LEU A 44 -2.25 -0.24 2.06
N VAL A 45 -1.02 -0.73 1.96
CA VAL A 45 -0.10 -0.45 0.84
C VAL A 45 0.22 -1.76 0.15
N LEU A 46 -0.17 -1.91 -1.11
CA LEU A 46 0.25 -3.00 -1.98
C LEU A 46 1.52 -2.59 -2.72
N GLN A 47 2.65 -3.23 -2.42
CA GLN A 47 3.83 -3.23 -3.28
C GLN A 47 3.57 -4.15 -4.48
N ILE A 48 3.49 -3.57 -5.68
CA ILE A 48 3.07 -4.31 -6.89
C ILE A 48 4.09 -5.41 -7.22
N ARG A 49 5.38 -5.07 -7.18
CA ARG A 49 6.44 -6.06 -7.40
C ARG A 49 6.51 -7.01 -6.20
N GLY A 50 6.20 -8.28 -6.43
CA GLY A 50 6.24 -9.32 -5.39
C GLY A 50 4.97 -9.46 -4.54
N GLY A 51 3.93 -8.65 -4.78
CA GLY A 51 2.62 -8.88 -4.17
C GLY A 51 2.60 -8.78 -2.64
N VAL A 52 3.35 -7.84 -2.08
CA VAL A 52 3.43 -7.65 -0.62
C VAL A 52 2.45 -6.57 -0.19
N VAL A 53 1.63 -6.86 0.81
CA VAL A 53 0.71 -5.92 1.43
C VAL A 53 1.21 -5.53 2.81
N TYR A 54 1.28 -4.22 3.04
CA TYR A 54 1.61 -3.63 4.32
C TYR A 54 0.35 -3.03 4.96
N GLU A 55 0.07 -3.42 6.19
CA GLU A 55 -0.81 -2.66 7.07
C GLU A 55 -0.02 -1.52 7.67
N VAL A 56 -0.54 -0.31 7.53
CA VAL A 56 0.21 0.88 7.92
C VAL A 56 -0.63 1.86 8.72
N ARG A 57 0.05 2.60 9.59
CA ARG A 57 -0.49 3.79 10.24
C ARG A 57 0.23 5.04 9.75
N LEU A 58 -0.52 6.04 9.34
CA LEU A 58 0.01 7.35 8.95
C LEU A 58 0.64 8.04 10.17
N ARG A 59 1.90 8.45 10.05
CA ARG A 59 2.64 9.17 11.12
C ARG A 59 2.76 10.65 10.83
N TRP A 60 3.02 11.00 9.58
CA TRP A 60 3.09 12.37 9.11
C TRP A 60 2.77 12.44 7.62
N ARG A 61 2.34 13.61 7.18
CA ARG A 61 2.18 13.94 5.77
C ARG A 61 2.72 15.36 5.53
N ARG A 62 3.38 15.54 4.38
CA ARG A 62 3.83 16.84 3.91
C ARG A 62 3.79 16.85 2.38
N GLY A 63 2.79 17.53 1.81
CA GLY A 63 2.51 17.46 0.38
C GLY A 63 2.26 16.01 -0.06
N ASP A 64 2.93 15.61 -1.13
CA ASP A 64 2.83 14.25 -1.70
C ASP A 64 3.59 13.19 -0.90
N LEU A 65 4.33 13.55 0.15
CA LEU A 65 5.08 12.60 0.96
C LEU A 65 4.32 12.22 2.23
N ALA A 66 4.29 10.92 2.51
CA ALA A 66 3.73 10.36 3.73
C ALA A 66 4.73 9.42 4.42
N GLY A 67 4.90 9.59 5.72
CA GLY A 67 5.66 8.66 6.56
C GLY A 67 4.74 7.72 7.30
N LEU A 68 5.09 6.44 7.26
CA LEU A 68 4.25 5.35 7.73
C LEU A 68 4.96 4.51 8.78
N ALA A 69 4.22 4.06 9.79
CA ALA A 69 4.61 2.93 10.61
C ALA A 69 3.98 1.66 10.04
N ILE A 70 4.75 0.59 9.89
CA ILE A 70 4.27 -0.71 9.45
C ILE A 70 3.76 -1.46 10.69
N GLU A 71 2.49 -1.85 10.66
CA GLU A 71 1.81 -2.62 11.71
C GLU A 71 1.69 -4.11 11.33
N GLY A 72 1.73 -4.42 10.03
CA GLY A 72 1.70 -5.80 9.53
C GLY A 72 2.28 -5.92 8.11
N ARG A 73 2.78 -7.12 7.77
CA ARG A 73 3.29 -7.48 6.43
C ARG A 73 2.72 -8.84 6.06
N ARG A 74 2.09 -8.93 4.88
CA ARG A 74 1.53 -10.17 4.34
C ARG A 74 1.85 -10.29 2.85
N GLU A 75 1.96 -11.51 2.36
CA GLU A 75 2.18 -11.80 0.93
C GLU A 75 0.85 -12.28 0.34
N ILE A 76 0.51 -11.84 -0.88
CA ILE A 76 -0.74 -12.25 -1.53
C ILE A 76 -0.65 -13.70 -1.99
N GLU A 77 0.47 -14.08 -2.59
CA GLU A 77 0.67 -15.42 -3.13
C GLU A 77 0.65 -16.47 -2.01
N GLY A 78 -0.24 -17.45 -2.13
CA GLY A 78 -0.40 -18.52 -1.14
C GLY A 78 -1.10 -18.09 0.17
N SER A 79 -1.66 -16.88 0.24
CA SER A 79 -2.37 -16.43 1.43
C SER A 79 -3.71 -17.17 1.62
N SER A 80 -4.02 -17.52 2.86
CA SER A 80 -5.34 -18.00 3.28
C SER A 80 -6.25 -16.89 3.80
N ASP A 81 -5.74 -15.65 3.84
CA ASP A 81 -6.47 -14.47 4.29
C ASP A 81 -7.46 -13.99 3.23
N GLN A 82 -8.74 -13.97 3.57
CA GLN A 82 -9.82 -13.62 2.64
C GLN A 82 -9.67 -12.19 2.07
N ASP A 83 -9.12 -11.24 2.85
CA ASP A 83 -8.89 -9.87 2.36
C ASP A 83 -7.82 -9.87 1.26
N LEU A 84 -6.78 -10.70 1.39
CA LEU A 84 -5.69 -10.78 0.40
C LEU A 84 -6.10 -11.57 -0.84
N ILE A 85 -6.87 -12.63 -0.66
CA ILE A 85 -7.47 -13.39 -1.77
C ILE A 85 -8.33 -12.44 -2.62
N ALA A 86 -9.14 -11.58 -1.99
CA ALA A 86 -9.94 -10.59 -2.71
C ALA A 86 -9.09 -9.53 -3.46
N LEU A 87 -7.88 -9.23 -2.98
CA LEU A 87 -6.96 -8.30 -3.63
C LEU A 87 -6.12 -8.95 -4.75
N GLU A 88 -6.02 -10.28 -4.79
CA GLU A 88 -5.18 -11.00 -5.76
C GLU A 88 -5.47 -10.65 -7.22
N PRO A 89 -6.74 -10.59 -7.69
CA PRO A 89 -7.02 -10.22 -9.08
C PRO A 89 -6.55 -8.81 -9.41
N THR A 90 -6.70 -7.87 -8.47
CA THR A 90 -6.23 -6.49 -8.63
C THR A 90 -4.71 -6.45 -8.72
N TRP A 91 -4.02 -7.19 -7.86
CA TRP A 91 -2.57 -7.29 -7.90
C TRP A 91 -2.06 -7.86 -9.22
N ARG A 92 -2.63 -8.99 -9.69
CA ARG A 92 -2.23 -9.62 -10.95
C ARG A 92 -2.42 -8.69 -12.15
N ALA A 93 -3.53 -7.96 -12.20
CA ALA A 93 -3.77 -6.96 -13.24
C ALA A 93 -2.72 -5.84 -13.22
N LEU A 94 -2.38 -5.33 -12.03
CA LEU A 94 -1.36 -4.29 -11.89
C LEU A 94 0.05 -4.76 -12.23
N ALA A 95 0.39 -5.99 -11.84
CA ALA A 95 1.69 -6.60 -12.13
C ALA A 95 1.88 -6.86 -13.64
N ALA A 96 0.82 -7.20 -14.36
CA ALA A 96 0.86 -7.36 -15.81
C ALA A 96 1.09 -6.04 -16.58
N MET A 97 0.81 -4.89 -15.94
CA MET A 97 0.98 -3.55 -16.49
C MET A 97 2.24 -2.83 -15.96
N SER A 98 3.18 -3.56 -15.34
CA SER A 98 4.34 -2.99 -14.65
C SER A 98 5.69 -3.35 -15.21
#